data_AF-A0A285MYA9-F1
#
_entry.id   AF-A0A285MYA9-F1
#
_cell.length_a   1.000
_cell.length_b   1.000
_cell.length_c   1.000
_cell.angle_alpha   90.00
_cell.angle_beta   90.00
_cell.angle_gamma   90.00
#
_symmetry.space_group_name_H-M   'P 1'
#
loop_
_entity.id
_entity.type
_entity.pdbx_description
1 polymer ?
#
loop_
_entity_poly.entity_id
_entity_poly.type
_entity_poly.pdbx_seq_one_letter_code
_entity_poly.pdbx_strand_id
1 'polypeptide(L)'
;MRTALIFLLFITFTYGEIIVLDVPQKSSDRFTSTYNTLIKEVKNSLKNLEKKEKSLKDINALLMEYDRLLKKVSVEKILAVSRYKEYEDATINALKDLGVSAENLEKIYNLFQKAENSLVKSLDALEEFLLYKKKKFQLLKNSSFKIENGKIIFSDKQSYRAYIEITKNIKKAFNEYQNYSKQFIQINKQIIKKVNEFAG
;
A
#
# COMPACT_ATOMS: atom_id res chain seq x y z
N MET A 1 -12.33 -9.97 -25.98
CA MET A 1 -11.18 -9.69 -25.08
C MET A 1 -11.64 -8.77 -23.94
N ARG A 2 -11.95 -9.35 -22.76
CA ARG A 2 -12.40 -8.62 -21.57
C ARG A 2 -11.33 -8.75 -20.47
N THR A 3 -10.34 -7.85 -20.48
CA THR A 3 -9.28 -7.75 -19.46
C THR A 3 -9.30 -6.37 -18.81
N ALA A 4 -10.45 -6.00 -18.23
CA ALA A 4 -10.64 -4.66 -17.66
C ALA A 4 -11.36 -4.62 -16.29
N LEU A 5 -11.48 -5.75 -15.56
CA LEU A 5 -12.34 -5.78 -14.37
C LEU A 5 -11.96 -6.85 -13.34
N ILE A 6 -10.68 -7.03 -13.02
CA ILE A 6 -10.27 -7.88 -11.89
C ILE A 6 -9.09 -7.20 -11.18
N PHE A 7 -9.06 -7.27 -9.85
CA PHE A 7 -8.02 -6.79 -8.90
C PHE A 7 -8.27 -5.46 -8.15
N LEU A 8 -9.52 -5.21 -7.74
CA LEU A 8 -9.83 -4.18 -6.74
C LEU A 8 -10.69 -4.70 -5.58
N LEU A 9 -10.43 -5.96 -5.18
CA LEU A 9 -11.02 -6.61 -4.02
C LEU A 9 -9.88 -7.10 -3.11
N PHE A 10 -10.15 -7.05 -1.79
CA PHE A 10 -9.24 -7.27 -0.65
C PHE A 10 -8.52 -6.03 -0.14
N ILE A 11 -9.26 -5.22 0.63
CA ILE A 11 -9.02 -4.96 2.07
C ILE A 11 -10.37 -4.45 2.61
N THR A 12 -11.23 -5.39 2.96
CA THR A 12 -12.22 -5.21 4.03
C THR A 12 -11.78 -6.22 5.07
N PHE A 13 -10.94 -5.80 6.00
CA PHE A 13 -10.62 -6.63 7.15
C PHE A 13 -11.63 -6.34 8.26
N THR A 14 -12.46 -7.35 8.47
CA THR A 14 -13.32 -7.60 9.61
C THR A 14 -12.48 -7.61 10.89
N TYR A 15 -12.41 -6.47 11.57
CA TYR A 15 -12.03 -6.39 12.98
C TYR A 15 -13.31 -6.65 13.80
N GLY A 16 -13.73 -7.91 13.85
CA GLY A 16 -15.00 -8.31 14.44
C GLY A 16 -14.89 -8.84 15.87
N GLU A 17 -13.76 -9.43 16.26
CA GLU A 17 -13.62 -10.07 17.57
C GLU A 17 -12.17 -9.94 18.05
N ILE A 18 -11.88 -8.86 18.79
CA ILE A 18 -10.70 -8.75 19.65
C ILE A 18 -11.24 -8.75 21.09
N ILE A 19 -10.77 -9.71 21.89
CA ILE A 19 -11.09 -9.82 23.31
C ILE A 19 -10.56 -8.58 24.06
N VAL A 20 -11.37 -8.13 25.01
CA VAL A 20 -11.36 -6.83 25.70
C VAL A 20 -10.02 -6.51 26.37
N LEU A 21 -9.19 -5.72 25.69
CA LEU A 21 -8.13 -4.93 26.30
C LEU A 21 -8.28 -3.51 25.74
N ASP A 22 -8.77 -2.59 26.58
CA ASP A 22 -9.24 -1.26 26.16
C ASP A 22 -8.12 -0.38 25.56
N VAL A 23 -6.85 -0.64 25.90
CA VAL A 23 -5.67 0.06 25.36
C VAL A 23 -5.19 -0.53 24.01
N PRO A 24 -4.98 -1.85 23.87
CA PRO A 24 -4.75 -2.49 22.57
C PRO A 24 -5.84 -2.18 21.53
N GLN A 25 -7.11 -2.12 21.94
CA GLN A 25 -8.22 -1.80 21.04
C GLN A 25 -8.10 -0.38 20.50
N LYS A 26 -7.87 0.63 21.36
CA LYS A 26 -7.69 2.03 20.94
C LYS A 26 -6.46 2.25 20.04
N SER A 27 -5.35 1.55 20.27
CA SER A 27 -4.16 1.65 19.42
C SER A 27 -4.34 0.92 18.08
N SER A 28 -5.01 -0.25 18.08
CA SER A 28 -5.41 -0.98 16.88
C SER A 28 -6.39 -0.18 16.01
N ASP A 29 -7.39 0.46 16.64
CA ASP A 29 -8.38 1.30 15.96
C ASP A 29 -7.72 2.53 15.33
N ARG A 30 -6.78 3.17 16.03
CA ARG A 30 -6.01 4.30 15.49
C ARG A 30 -5.18 3.88 14.28
N PHE A 31 -4.43 2.79 14.37
CA PHE A 31 -3.69 2.25 13.22
C PHE A 31 -4.62 1.91 12.06
N THR A 32 -5.68 1.16 12.33
CA THR A 32 -6.67 0.71 11.33
C THR A 32 -7.33 1.89 10.63
N SER A 33 -7.72 2.92 11.38
CA SER A 33 -8.33 4.14 10.85
C SER A 33 -7.36 4.88 9.91
N THR A 34 -6.12 5.12 10.34
CA THR A 34 -5.09 5.78 9.52
C THR A 34 -4.81 4.98 8.24
N TYR A 35 -4.54 3.67 8.38
CA TYR A 35 -4.21 2.81 7.26
C TYR A 35 -5.36 2.69 6.25
N ASN A 36 -6.61 2.51 6.72
CA ASN A 36 -7.77 2.43 5.85
C ASN A 36 -8.05 3.75 5.13
N THR A 37 -7.87 4.88 5.82
CA THR A 37 -8.03 6.22 5.23
C THR A 37 -7.04 6.41 4.09
N LEU A 38 -5.75 6.14 4.34
CA LEU A 38 -4.70 6.18 3.32
C LEU A 38 -5.07 5.34 2.10
N ILE A 39 -5.38 4.05 2.30
CA ILE A 39 -5.65 3.11 1.20
C ILE A 39 -6.89 3.53 0.42
N LYS A 40 -7.96 3.96 1.10
CA LYS A 40 -9.21 4.41 0.47
C LYS A 40 -8.97 5.65 -0.40
N GLU A 41 -8.22 6.62 0.10
CA GLU A 41 -7.93 7.85 -0.62
C GLU A 41 -6.98 7.63 -1.79
N VAL A 42 -5.95 6.81 -1.62
CA VAL A 42 -5.06 6.41 -2.72
C VAL A 42 -5.85 5.69 -3.80
N LYS A 43 -6.70 4.73 -3.43
CA LYS A 43 -7.58 4.01 -4.36
C LYS A 43 -8.49 4.96 -5.14
N ASN A 44 -9.14 5.90 -4.45
CA ASN A 44 -10.00 6.88 -5.11
C ASN A 44 -9.22 7.78 -6.07
N SER A 45 -8.04 8.23 -5.64
CA SER A 45 -7.15 9.05 -6.46
C SER A 45 -6.67 8.29 -7.70
N LEU A 46 -6.25 7.03 -7.55
CA LEU A 46 -5.85 6.15 -8.65
C LEU A 46 -7.00 5.89 -9.63
N LYS A 47 -8.21 5.61 -9.15
CA LYS A 47 -9.39 5.44 -10.00
C LYS A 47 -9.70 6.69 -10.82
N ASN A 48 -9.55 7.86 -10.22
CA ASN A 48 -9.75 9.14 -10.90
C ASN A 48 -8.63 9.41 -11.91
N LEU A 49 -7.38 9.13 -11.54
CA LEU A 49 -6.23 9.22 -12.41
C LEU A 49 -6.38 8.31 -13.62
N GLU A 50 -6.73 7.03 -13.46
CA GLU A 50 -6.93 6.09 -14.57
C GLU A 50 -7.93 6.60 -15.64
N LYS A 51 -9.00 7.28 -15.22
CA LYS A 51 -9.94 7.90 -16.16
C LYS A 51 -9.28 9.04 -16.93
N LYS A 52 -8.50 9.89 -16.25
CA LYS A 52 -7.73 10.99 -16.87
C LYS A 52 -6.59 10.47 -17.76
N GLU A 53 -5.91 9.39 -17.35
CA GLU A 53 -4.83 8.74 -18.12
C GLU A 53 -5.30 8.29 -19.51
N LYS A 54 -6.57 7.87 -19.63
CA LYS A 54 -7.14 7.42 -20.92
C LYS A 54 -7.30 8.55 -21.93
N SER A 55 -7.54 9.78 -21.47
CA SER A 55 -7.77 10.90 -22.38
C SER A 55 -6.45 11.52 -22.85
N LEU A 56 -5.37 11.43 -22.04
CA LEU A 56 -4.07 12.07 -22.27
C LEU A 56 -4.16 13.57 -22.61
N LYS A 57 -5.32 14.22 -22.38
CA LYS A 57 -5.59 15.60 -22.80
C LYS A 57 -4.81 16.62 -22.02
N ASP A 58 -4.50 16.32 -20.75
CA ASP A 58 -3.77 17.22 -19.87
C ASP A 58 -2.71 16.45 -19.07
N ILE A 59 -1.55 16.29 -19.70
CA ILE A 59 -0.40 15.62 -19.09
C ILE A 59 0.12 16.42 -17.88
N ASN A 60 0.02 17.75 -17.89
CA ASN A 60 0.47 18.58 -16.77
C ASN A 60 -0.41 18.38 -15.54
N ALA A 61 -1.73 18.37 -15.69
CA ALA A 61 -2.64 18.05 -14.59
C ALA A 61 -2.41 16.64 -14.05
N LEU A 62 -2.15 15.66 -14.91
CA LEU A 62 -1.80 14.30 -14.48
C LEU A 62 -0.53 14.30 -13.61
N LEU A 63 0.53 14.99 -14.05
CA LEU A 63 1.77 15.10 -13.29
C LEU A 63 1.58 15.73 -11.91
N MET A 64 0.83 16.84 -11.83
CA MET A 64 0.51 17.51 -10.56
C MET A 64 -0.25 16.59 -9.60
N GLU A 65 -1.19 15.80 -10.12
CA GLU A 65 -1.96 14.85 -9.30
C GLU A 65 -1.11 13.69 -8.79
N TYR A 66 -0.16 13.19 -9.59
CA TYR A 66 0.82 12.22 -9.10
C TYR A 66 1.75 12.82 -8.04
N ASP A 67 2.18 14.07 -8.19
CA ASP A 67 2.99 14.75 -7.18
C ASP A 67 2.24 14.90 -5.85
N ARG A 68 0.97 15.30 -5.92
CA ARG A 68 0.09 15.39 -4.75
C ARG A 68 -0.05 14.02 -4.07
N LEU A 69 -0.27 12.97 -4.85
CA LEU A 69 -0.47 11.63 -4.35
C LEU A 69 0.80 11.03 -3.74
N LEU A 70 1.96 11.23 -4.39
CA LEU A 70 3.27 10.82 -3.87
C LEU A 70 3.55 11.47 -2.52
N LYS A 71 3.46 12.81 -2.44
CA LYS A 71 3.68 13.54 -1.18
C LYS A 71 2.78 13.02 -0.05
N LYS A 72 1.52 12.72 -0.37
CA LYS A 72 0.58 12.16 0.59
C LYS A 72 1.01 10.78 1.06
N VAL A 73 1.33 9.86 0.14
CA VAL A 73 1.78 8.50 0.49
C VAL A 73 3.04 8.55 1.36
N SER A 74 4.02 9.42 1.05
CA SER A 74 5.24 9.52 1.85
C SER A 74 4.96 9.97 3.29
N VAL A 75 4.05 10.94 3.50
CA VAL A 75 3.66 11.40 4.85
C VAL A 75 2.88 10.31 5.60
N GLU A 76 1.87 9.74 4.95
CA GLU A 76 1.00 8.74 5.57
C GLU A 76 1.73 7.42 5.84
N LYS A 77 2.79 7.11 5.09
CA LYS A 77 3.69 6.00 5.38
C LYS A 77 4.36 6.15 6.74
N ILE A 78 4.91 7.33 7.04
CA ILE A 78 5.55 7.62 8.33
C ILE A 78 4.53 7.44 9.47
N LEU A 79 3.32 7.98 9.29
CA LEU A 79 2.24 7.86 10.26
C LEU A 79 1.80 6.41 10.47
N ALA A 80 1.57 5.65 9.40
CA ALA A 80 1.13 4.26 9.47
C ALA A 80 2.16 3.38 10.20
N VAL A 81 3.46 3.55 9.91
CA VAL A 81 4.54 2.82 10.58
C VAL A 81 4.62 3.20 12.07
N SER A 82 4.51 4.48 12.40
CA SER A 82 4.49 4.94 13.79
C SER A 82 3.31 4.36 14.57
N ARG A 83 2.10 4.40 13.99
CA ARG A 83 0.90 3.83 14.62
C ARG A 83 0.96 2.31 14.76
N TYR A 84 1.65 1.63 13.85
CA TYR A 84 1.85 0.20 13.95
C TYR A 84 2.75 -0.17 15.14
N LYS A 85 3.82 0.60 15.39
CA LYS A 85 4.64 0.45 16.61
C LYS A 85 3.83 0.68 17.89
N GLU A 86 3.00 1.73 17.93
CA GLU A 86 2.13 1.99 19.09
C GLU A 86 1.17 0.82 19.37
N TYR A 87 0.68 0.16 18.31
CA TYR A 87 -0.14 -1.04 18.42
C TYR A 87 0.67 -2.24 18.95
N GLU A 88 1.86 -2.49 18.41
CA GLU A 88 2.80 -3.51 18.91
C GLU A 88 3.08 -3.34 20.40
N ASP A 89 3.53 -2.15 20.81
CA ASP A 89 3.90 -1.85 22.21
C ASP A 89 2.71 -2.05 23.15
N ALA A 90 1.52 -1.59 22.76
CA ALA A 90 0.30 -1.75 23.55
C ALA A 90 -0.08 -3.23 23.71
N THR A 91 0.00 -4.02 22.63
CA THR A 91 -0.28 -5.46 22.67
C THR A 91 0.71 -6.20 23.55
N ILE A 92 2.01 -5.93 23.40
CA ILE A 92 3.06 -6.59 24.18
C ILE A 92 2.91 -6.26 25.67
N ASN A 93 2.65 -5.00 26.03
CA ASN A 93 2.47 -4.62 27.43
C ASN A 93 1.23 -5.27 28.05
N ALA A 94 0.11 -5.32 27.32
CA ALA A 94 -1.09 -5.98 27.84
C ALA A 94 -0.89 -7.50 28.04
N LEU A 95 -0.15 -8.17 27.16
CA LEU A 95 0.19 -9.59 27.35
C LEU A 95 1.14 -9.82 28.53
N LYS A 96 2.06 -8.88 28.80
CA LYS A 96 2.90 -8.92 30.01
C LYS A 96 2.03 -8.82 31.27
N ASP A 97 1.06 -7.91 31.28
CA ASP A 97 0.14 -7.74 32.41
C ASP A 97 -0.72 -8.99 32.67
N LEU A 98 -1.01 -9.75 31.61
CA LEU A 98 -1.70 -11.05 31.69
C LEU A 98 -0.78 -12.22 32.10
N GLY A 99 0.49 -11.96 32.40
CA GLY A 99 1.44 -13.00 32.84
C GLY A 99 1.91 -13.94 31.73
N VAL A 100 1.79 -13.56 30.46
CA VAL A 100 2.29 -14.35 29.33
C VAL A 100 3.80 -14.52 29.45
N SER A 101 4.29 -15.75 29.28
CA SER A 101 5.72 -16.05 29.43
C SER A 101 6.60 -15.28 28.43
N ALA A 102 7.84 -14.99 28.82
CA ALA A 102 8.81 -14.30 27.98
C ALA A 102 8.99 -14.97 26.61
N GLU A 103 9.02 -16.31 26.57
CA GLU A 103 9.14 -17.08 25.33
C GLU A 103 7.94 -16.84 24.38
N ASN A 104 6.72 -16.74 24.92
CA ASN A 104 5.52 -16.51 24.12
C ASN A 104 5.42 -15.05 23.67
N LEU A 105 5.85 -14.09 24.49
CA LEU A 105 5.99 -12.69 24.11
C LEU A 105 6.98 -12.51 22.97
N GLU A 106 8.13 -13.20 23.00
CA GLU A 106 9.14 -13.16 21.94
C GLU A 106 8.57 -13.69 20.60
N LYS A 107 7.76 -14.75 20.63
CA LYS A 107 7.08 -15.26 19.42
C LYS A 107 6.14 -14.21 18.81
N ILE A 108 5.40 -13.48 19.63
CA ILE A 108 4.48 -12.42 19.16
C ILE A 108 5.28 -11.22 18.64
N TYR A 109 6.32 -10.78 19.36
CA TYR A 109 7.22 -9.72 18.92
C TYR A 109 7.82 -10.02 17.53
N ASN A 110 8.30 -11.25 17.33
CA ASN A 110 8.82 -11.68 16.03
C ASN A 110 7.77 -11.63 14.90
N LEU A 111 6.49 -11.84 15.20
CA LEU A 111 5.41 -11.68 14.22
C LEU A 111 5.17 -10.20 13.91
N PHE A 112 5.17 -9.33 14.92
CA PHE A 112 5.06 -7.89 14.72
C PHE A 112 6.19 -7.34 13.84
N GLN A 113 7.44 -7.71 14.12
CA GLN A 113 8.60 -7.31 13.31
C GLN A 113 8.47 -7.76 11.84
N LYS A 114 7.99 -8.99 11.61
CA LYS A 114 7.71 -9.48 10.25
C LYS A 114 6.60 -8.69 9.57
N ALA A 115 5.52 -8.39 10.28
CA ALA A 115 4.41 -7.62 9.75
C ALA A 115 4.85 -6.18 9.42
N GLU A 116 5.56 -5.51 10.32
CA GLU A 116 6.07 -4.17 10.08
C GLU A 116 6.95 -4.11 8.83
N ASN A 117 7.86 -5.06 8.67
CA ASN A 117 8.69 -5.16 7.47
C ASN A 117 7.84 -5.32 6.19
N SER A 118 6.79 -6.15 6.23
CA SER A 118 5.84 -6.27 5.12
C SER A 118 5.04 -4.98 4.87
N LEU A 119 4.66 -4.24 5.92
CA LEU A 119 3.98 -2.95 5.80
C LEU A 119 4.89 -1.92 5.11
N VAL A 120 6.14 -1.79 5.57
CA VAL A 120 7.12 -0.86 5.00
C VAL A 120 7.36 -1.18 3.52
N LYS A 121 7.66 -2.44 3.20
CA LYS A 121 7.89 -2.88 1.81
C LYS A 121 6.66 -2.67 0.92
N SER A 122 5.46 -2.84 1.46
CA SER A 122 4.22 -2.54 0.74
C SER A 122 4.13 -1.06 0.38
N LEU A 123 4.34 -0.18 1.36
CA LEU A 123 4.26 1.26 1.17
C LEU A 123 5.38 1.79 0.25
N ASP A 124 6.59 1.21 0.32
CA ASP A 124 7.69 1.49 -0.61
C ASP A 124 7.31 1.12 -2.05
N ALA A 125 6.78 -0.08 -2.25
CA ALA A 125 6.37 -0.54 -3.58
C ALA A 125 5.20 0.30 -4.15
N LEU A 126 4.31 0.80 -3.28
CA LEU A 126 3.26 1.73 -3.67
C LEU A 126 3.82 3.08 -4.12
N GLU A 127 4.78 3.63 -3.39
CA GLU A 127 5.48 4.87 -3.73
C GLU A 127 6.25 4.72 -5.05
N GLU A 128 6.97 3.60 -5.25
CA GLU A 128 7.63 3.29 -6.52
C GLU A 128 6.64 3.17 -7.68
N PHE A 129 5.52 2.49 -7.48
CA PHE A 129 4.47 2.38 -8.50
C PHE A 129 3.98 3.76 -8.96
N LEU A 130 3.71 4.66 -8.00
CA LEU A 130 3.30 6.03 -8.28
C LEU A 130 4.41 6.83 -8.97
N LEU A 131 5.66 6.63 -8.57
CA LEU A 131 6.82 7.27 -9.19
C LEU A 131 6.99 6.83 -10.65
N TYR A 132 6.88 5.55 -10.95
CA TYR A 132 6.96 5.07 -12.33
C TYR A 132 5.78 5.54 -13.18
N LYS A 133 4.57 5.63 -12.60
CA LYS A 133 3.42 6.26 -13.24
C LYS A 133 3.72 7.72 -13.59
N LYS A 134 4.26 8.50 -12.66
CA LYS A 134 4.71 9.88 -12.91
C LYS A 134 5.76 9.93 -14.03
N LYS A 135 6.82 9.10 -13.95
CA LYS A 135 7.89 9.01 -14.97
C LYS A 135 7.33 8.73 -16.37
N LYS A 136 6.31 7.86 -16.49
CA LYS A 136 5.62 7.60 -17.76
C LYS A 136 5.05 8.89 -18.35
N PHE A 137 4.38 9.71 -17.56
CA PHE A 137 3.79 10.96 -18.04
C PHE A 137 4.84 12.04 -18.30
N GLN A 138 5.95 12.06 -17.55
CA GLN A 138 7.08 12.93 -17.84
C GLN A 138 7.71 12.58 -19.20
N LEU A 139 7.88 11.29 -19.48
CA LEU A 139 8.34 10.83 -20.79
C LEU A 139 7.38 11.27 -21.89
N LEU A 140 6.07 11.04 -21.74
CA LEU A 140 5.08 11.45 -22.73
C LEU A 140 5.09 12.97 -22.96
N LYS A 141 5.24 13.78 -21.91
CA LYS A 141 5.35 15.24 -22.04
C LYS A 141 6.54 15.68 -22.91
N ASN A 142 7.65 14.95 -22.84
CA ASN A 142 8.92 15.33 -23.46
C ASN A 142 9.21 14.55 -24.76
N SER A 143 8.29 13.72 -25.23
CA SER A 143 8.47 12.88 -26.40
C SER A 143 7.48 13.24 -27.50
N SER A 144 7.89 13.07 -28.76
CA SER A 144 6.96 13.10 -29.88
C SER A 144 6.24 11.75 -29.99
N PHE A 145 4.93 11.76 -29.81
CA PHE A 145 4.09 10.57 -29.96
C PHE A 145 2.73 10.92 -30.56
N LYS A 146 2.08 9.91 -31.13
CA LYS A 146 0.67 9.94 -31.56
C LYS A 146 -0.08 8.78 -30.95
N ILE A 147 -1.40 8.90 -30.90
CA ILE A 147 -2.30 7.83 -30.45
C ILE A 147 -3.02 7.30 -31.67
N GLU A 148 -2.81 6.03 -32.01
CA GLU A 148 -3.52 5.34 -33.10
C GLU A 148 -4.15 4.07 -32.56
N ASN A 149 -5.47 3.90 -32.78
CA ASN A 149 -6.23 2.73 -32.31
C ASN A 149 -6.03 2.43 -30.81
N GLY A 150 -5.94 3.49 -29.98
CA GLY A 150 -5.71 3.39 -28.54
C GLY A 150 -4.28 2.99 -28.14
N LYS A 151 -3.33 2.94 -29.07
CA LYS A 151 -1.91 2.66 -28.83
C LYS A 151 -1.09 3.92 -28.94
N ILE A 152 -0.11 4.07 -28.05
CA ILE A 152 0.88 5.15 -28.11
C ILE A 152 1.97 4.74 -29.09
N ILE A 153 2.19 5.55 -30.12
CA ILE A 153 3.22 5.35 -31.13
C ILE A 153 4.20 6.51 -31.03
N PHE A 154 5.44 6.20 -30.69
CA PHE A 154 6.52 7.17 -30.59
C PHE A 154 7.16 7.40 -31.96
N SER A 155 7.59 8.63 -32.21
CA SER A 155 8.34 9.00 -33.42
C SER A 155 9.77 8.48 -33.41
N ASP A 156 10.34 8.25 -32.22
CA ASP A 156 11.72 7.82 -32.03
C ASP A 156 11.83 6.52 -31.21
N LYS A 157 12.89 5.76 -31.50
CA LYS A 157 13.13 4.44 -30.90
C LYS A 157 13.52 4.53 -29.42
N GLN A 158 14.14 5.62 -28.98
CA GLN A 158 14.64 5.78 -27.63
C GLN A 158 13.49 5.98 -26.64
N SER A 159 12.56 6.89 -26.96
CA SER A 159 11.34 7.13 -26.19
C SER A 159 10.47 5.90 -26.13
N TYR A 160 10.34 5.15 -27.24
CA TYR A 160 9.63 3.87 -27.23
C TYR A 160 10.25 2.86 -26.25
N ARG A 161 11.58 2.69 -26.28
CA ARG A 161 12.29 1.78 -25.36
C ARG A 161 12.09 2.19 -23.90
N ALA A 162 12.26 3.47 -23.60
CA ALA A 162 12.05 4.02 -22.25
C ALA A 162 10.59 3.79 -21.78
N TYR A 163 9.61 3.98 -22.67
CA TYR A 163 8.21 3.75 -22.36
C TYR A 163 7.91 2.30 -21.99
N ILE A 164 8.48 1.34 -22.74
CA ILE A 164 8.32 -0.09 -22.47
C ILE A 164 8.96 -0.47 -21.13
N GLU A 165 10.16 0.03 -20.85
CA GLU A 165 10.86 -0.21 -19.59
C GLU A 165 10.08 0.35 -18.38
N ILE A 166 9.64 1.62 -18.46
CA ILE A 166 8.80 2.22 -17.42
C ILE A 166 7.52 1.41 -17.22
N THR A 167 6.86 0.98 -18.28
CA THR A 167 5.62 0.18 -18.19
C THR A 167 5.87 -1.17 -17.51
N LYS A 168 7.01 -1.82 -17.79
CA LYS A 168 7.43 -3.04 -17.09
C LYS A 168 7.63 -2.78 -15.60
N ASN A 169 8.29 -1.68 -15.24
CA ASN A 169 8.55 -1.30 -13.84
C ASN A 169 7.27 -0.93 -13.09
N ILE A 170 6.30 -0.26 -13.73
CA ILE A 170 4.96 -0.04 -13.16
C ILE A 170 4.32 -1.37 -12.76
N LYS A 171 4.32 -2.36 -13.68
CA LYS A 171 3.72 -3.67 -13.41
C LYS A 171 4.44 -4.40 -12.28
N LYS A 172 5.78 -4.35 -12.25
CA LYS A 172 6.59 -4.97 -11.21
C LYS A 172 6.27 -4.37 -9.83
N ALA A 173 6.37 -3.04 -9.68
CA ALA A 173 6.12 -2.36 -8.42
C ALA A 173 4.69 -2.58 -7.92
N PHE A 174 3.70 -2.58 -8.82
CA PHE A 174 2.32 -2.89 -8.44
C PHE A 174 2.14 -4.31 -7.89
N ASN A 175 2.77 -5.30 -8.54
CA ASN A 175 2.73 -6.69 -8.06
C ASN A 175 3.41 -6.84 -6.70
N GLU A 176 4.54 -6.16 -6.48
CA GLU A 176 5.26 -6.14 -5.20
C GLU A 176 4.40 -5.53 -4.09
N TYR A 177 3.77 -4.38 -4.35
CA TYR A 177 2.80 -3.77 -3.43
C TYR A 177 1.70 -4.74 -3.03
N GLN A 178 1.08 -5.42 -4.00
CA GLN A 178 0.03 -6.40 -3.72
C GLN A 178 0.53 -7.59 -2.91
N ASN A 179 1.73 -8.08 -3.21
CA ASN A 179 2.33 -9.21 -2.52
C ASN A 179 2.62 -8.87 -1.05
N TYR A 180 3.32 -7.76 -0.80
CA TYR A 180 3.66 -7.33 0.56
C TYR A 180 2.42 -6.93 1.37
N SER A 181 1.42 -6.30 0.74
CA SER A 181 0.11 -6.04 1.38
C SER A 181 -0.55 -7.34 1.86
N LYS A 182 -0.55 -8.39 1.04
CA LYS A 182 -1.14 -9.68 1.42
C LYS A 182 -0.37 -10.33 2.57
N GLN A 183 0.96 -10.28 2.54
CA GLN A 183 1.81 -10.80 3.62
C GLN A 183 1.53 -10.07 4.93
N PHE A 184 1.50 -8.74 4.91
CA PHE A 184 1.18 -7.91 6.08
C PHE A 184 -0.14 -8.34 6.74
N ILE A 185 -1.19 -8.48 5.93
CA ILE A 185 -2.51 -8.91 6.38
C ILE A 185 -2.46 -10.32 6.98
N GLN A 186 -1.79 -11.27 6.31
CA GLN A 186 -1.68 -12.65 6.76
C GLN A 186 -0.94 -12.76 8.09
N ILE A 187 0.12 -11.97 8.29
CA ILE A 187 0.87 -11.96 9.54
C ILE A 187 0.03 -11.34 10.66
N ASN A 188 -0.69 -10.25 10.40
CA ASN A 188 -1.58 -9.65 11.42
C ASN A 188 -2.70 -10.59 11.86
N LYS A 189 -3.23 -11.44 10.96
CA LYS A 189 -4.14 -12.52 11.37
C LYS A 189 -3.49 -13.51 12.33
N GLN A 190 -2.22 -13.85 12.11
CA GLN A 190 -1.48 -14.75 12.99
C GLN A 190 -1.24 -14.11 14.35
N ILE A 191 -0.91 -12.81 14.38
CA ILE A 191 -0.77 -12.03 15.61
C ILE A 191 -2.08 -12.08 16.40
N ILE A 192 -3.22 -11.73 15.79
CA ILE A 192 -4.53 -11.74 16.46
C ILE A 192 -4.85 -13.13 17.01
N LYS A 193 -4.64 -14.18 16.20
CA LYS A 193 -4.86 -15.56 16.65
C LYS A 193 -4.00 -15.90 17.88
N LYS A 194 -2.71 -15.54 17.86
CA LYS A 194 -1.77 -15.81 18.97
C LYS A 194 -2.11 -15.01 20.22
N VAL A 195 -2.50 -13.76 20.08
CA VAL A 195 -2.97 -12.93 21.19
C VAL A 195 -4.18 -13.56 21.86
N ASN A 196 -5.17 -14.02 21.07
CA ASN A 196 -6.37 -14.67 21.60
C ASN A 196 -6.06 -16.03 22.26
N GLU A 197 -5.06 -16.77 21.78
CA GLU A 197 -4.60 -18.03 22.41
C GLU A 197 -3.98 -17.82 23.80
N PHE A 198 -3.49 -16.62 24.11
CA PHE A 198 -2.84 -16.33 25.39
C PHE A 198 -3.71 -15.49 26.34
N ALA A 199 -4.77 -14.86 25.83
CA ALA A 199 -5.70 -14.05 26.61
C ALA A 199 -6.94 -14.83 27.10
N GLY A 200 -7.09 -16.10 26.71
CA GLY A 200 -8.12 -17.02 27.20
C GLY A 200 -7.50 -18.20 27.92
#